data_AF-A0A819NXY9-F1
#
_entry.id   AF-A0A819NXY9-F1
#
_cell.length_a   1.000
_cell.length_b   1.000
_cell.length_c   1.000
_cell.angle_alpha   90.00
_cell.angle_beta   90.00
_cell.angle_gamma   90.00
#
_symmetry.space_group_name_H-M   'P 1'
#
loop_
_entity.id
_entity.type
_entity.pdbx_description
1 polymer ?
#
loop_
_entity_poly.entity_id
_entity_poly.type
_entity_poly.pdbx_seq_one_letter_code
_entity_poly.pdbx_strand_id
1 'polypeptide(L)'
;MRRERFLIAEQKAEIRRHRLEHQSLNTNEQEFQLSLTLPFNDLYLILDQELSLFSQCLQEHAVQSKKALLSPKDLQRVESIQFFYQKRIELVPLKRLLTFFKQISELNELNVDDRVTLIKFNLLPLLCINCTLSYKPETNQIIEIDSDVPWDSSVIQLVYDMDGYKEIKKIFDYFLCIAKYDQNIIQLALITFMLTKGFSVAAINEPILNDSISVYCAQNYFIELLWKHKETVHGSEITIQIFSKLIAHFMTWQVLQIKIRRIIEQNLLSININEI
;
A
#
# COMPACT_ATOMS: atom_id res chain seq x y z
N MET A 1 -7.22 30.34 -57.81
CA MET A 1 -8.42 30.49 -56.96
C MET A 1 -9.09 29.18 -56.50
N ARG A 2 -9.50 28.21 -57.35
CA ARG A 2 -10.15 26.97 -56.84
C ARG A 2 -9.25 26.09 -55.97
N ARG A 3 -7.96 25.99 -56.29
CA ARG A 3 -6.98 25.14 -55.58
C ARG A 3 -6.64 25.64 -54.17
N GLU A 4 -6.51 26.95 -53.98
CA GLU A 4 -6.29 27.55 -52.64
C GLU A 4 -7.48 27.35 -51.71
N ARG A 5 -8.72 27.50 -52.22
CA ARG A 5 -9.91 27.27 -51.40
C ARG A 5 -10.02 25.82 -50.92
N PHE A 6 -9.57 24.87 -51.75
CA PHE A 6 -9.52 23.46 -51.38
C PHE A 6 -8.49 23.19 -50.28
N LEU A 7 -7.26 23.68 -50.44
CA LEU A 7 -6.20 23.54 -49.43
C LEU A 7 -6.58 24.15 -48.07
N ILE A 8 -7.22 25.33 -48.08
CA ILE A 8 -7.69 25.98 -46.84
C ILE A 8 -8.81 25.16 -46.16
N ALA A 9 -9.69 24.52 -46.95
CA ALA A 9 -10.75 23.69 -46.40
C ALA A 9 -10.20 22.39 -45.78
N GLU A 10 -9.23 21.76 -46.43
CA GLU A 10 -8.56 20.55 -45.95
C GLU A 10 -7.81 20.81 -44.63
N GLN A 11 -7.02 21.88 -44.58
CA GLN A 11 -6.29 22.26 -43.36
C GLN A 11 -7.23 22.60 -42.20
N LYS A 12 -8.38 23.23 -42.46
CA LYS A 12 -9.42 23.48 -41.43
C LYS A 12 -10.08 22.19 -40.95
N ALA A 13 -10.29 21.21 -41.83
CA ALA A 13 -10.86 19.92 -41.46
C ALA A 13 -9.89 19.13 -40.56
N GLU A 14 -8.59 19.20 -40.85
CA GLU A 14 -7.55 18.53 -40.09
C GLU A 14 -7.37 19.13 -38.68
N ILE A 15 -7.35 20.47 -38.56
CA ILE A 15 -7.35 21.15 -37.27
C ILE A 15 -8.61 20.80 -36.44
N ARG A 16 -9.76 20.64 -37.11
CA ARG A 16 -11.00 20.26 -36.42
C ARG A 16 -10.94 18.82 -35.91
N ARG A 17 -10.35 17.88 -36.65
CA ARG A 17 -10.15 16.50 -36.17
C ARG A 17 -9.24 16.47 -34.95
N HIS A 18 -8.09 17.14 -35.00
CA HIS A 18 -7.18 17.21 -33.86
C HIS A 18 -7.83 17.80 -32.60
N ARG A 19 -8.68 18.82 -32.74
CA ARG A 19 -9.42 19.38 -31.60
C ARG A 19 -10.45 18.40 -31.03
N LEU A 20 -11.14 17.65 -31.87
CA LEU A 20 -12.13 16.67 -31.43
C LEU A 20 -11.47 15.47 -30.75
N GLU A 21 -10.31 15.03 -31.22
CA GLU A 21 -9.50 13.97 -30.57
C GLU A 21 -8.97 14.44 -29.21
N HIS A 22 -8.48 15.67 -29.09
CA HIS A 22 -8.08 16.22 -27.79
C HIS A 22 -9.27 16.40 -26.84
N GLN A 23 -10.46 16.76 -27.34
CA GLN A 23 -11.66 16.87 -26.52
C GLN A 23 -12.17 15.50 -26.05
N SER A 24 -12.12 14.45 -26.89
CA SER A 24 -12.53 13.11 -26.46
C SER A 24 -11.57 12.54 -25.41
N LEU A 25 -10.26 12.78 -25.54
CA LEU A 25 -9.27 12.40 -24.54
C LEU A 25 -9.49 13.10 -23.19
N ASN A 26 -9.73 14.41 -23.18
CA ASN A 26 -9.99 15.16 -21.95
C ASN A 26 -11.33 14.78 -21.28
N THR A 27 -12.36 14.46 -22.07
CA THR A 27 -13.67 14.07 -21.53
C THR A 27 -13.61 12.68 -20.90
N ASN A 28 -12.88 11.75 -21.55
CA ASN A 28 -12.61 10.42 -21.00
C ASN A 28 -11.74 10.50 -19.73
N GLU A 29 -10.74 11.38 -19.68
CA GLU A 29 -9.94 11.60 -18.46
C GLU A 29 -10.80 12.16 -17.30
N GLN A 30 -11.72 13.09 -17.57
CA GLN A 30 -12.60 13.64 -16.52
C GLN A 30 -13.65 12.64 -16.03
N GLU A 31 -14.30 11.88 -16.91
CA GLU A 31 -15.23 10.81 -16.52
C GLU A 31 -14.51 9.65 -15.82
N PHE A 32 -13.27 9.33 -16.22
CA PHE A 32 -12.43 8.35 -15.54
C PHE A 32 -11.98 8.84 -14.15
N GLN A 33 -11.60 10.11 -14.01
CA GLN A 33 -11.30 10.68 -12.69
C GLN A 33 -12.53 10.71 -11.77
N LEU A 34 -13.72 11.05 -12.30
CA LEU A 34 -14.98 11.04 -11.54
C LEU A 34 -15.42 9.63 -11.10
N SER A 35 -15.32 8.65 -12.00
CA SER A 35 -15.64 7.24 -11.70
C SER A 35 -14.62 6.55 -10.79
N LEU A 36 -13.39 7.07 -10.72
CA LEU A 36 -12.38 6.64 -9.74
C LEU A 36 -12.46 7.38 -8.41
N THR A 37 -12.91 8.65 -8.37
CA THR A 37 -13.02 9.39 -7.10
C THR A 37 -14.04 8.78 -6.14
N LEU A 38 -15.14 8.22 -6.65
CA LEU A 38 -16.16 7.56 -5.84
C LEU A 38 -15.62 6.32 -5.08
N PRO A 39 -15.07 5.28 -5.74
CA PRO A 39 -14.56 4.09 -5.05
C PRO A 39 -13.30 4.36 -4.23
N PHE A 40 -12.49 5.37 -4.58
CA PHE A 40 -11.33 5.74 -3.75
C PHE A 40 -11.73 6.56 -2.51
N ASN A 41 -12.77 7.40 -2.57
CA ASN A 41 -13.30 8.06 -1.37
C ASN A 41 -13.91 7.02 -0.41
N ASP A 42 -14.58 5.99 -0.95
CA ASP A 42 -15.04 4.85 -0.16
C ASP A 42 -13.87 4.03 0.40
N LEU A 43 -12.79 3.88 -0.37
CA LEU A 43 -11.55 3.28 0.13
C LEU A 43 -10.92 4.10 1.25
N TYR A 44 -10.95 5.44 1.17
CA TYR A 44 -10.52 6.32 2.25
C TYR A 44 -11.42 6.14 3.48
N LEU A 45 -12.73 6.01 3.33
CA LEU A 45 -13.66 5.73 4.44
C LEU A 45 -13.40 4.36 5.08
N ILE A 46 -13.15 3.33 4.28
CA ILE A 46 -12.81 1.98 4.77
C ILE A 46 -11.45 1.98 5.49
N LEU A 47 -10.47 2.71 4.94
CA LEU A 47 -9.16 2.85 5.56
C LEU A 47 -9.23 3.70 6.81
N ASP A 48 -10.03 4.76 6.82
CA ASP A 48 -10.31 5.55 8.01
C ASP A 48 -10.99 4.67 9.06
N GLN A 49 -11.87 3.74 8.67
CA GLN A 49 -12.47 2.79 9.58
C GLN A 49 -11.45 1.79 10.15
N GLU A 50 -10.57 1.18 9.34
CA GLU A 50 -9.53 0.27 9.85
C GLU A 50 -8.45 1.00 10.67
N LEU A 51 -8.05 2.20 10.25
CA LEU A 51 -7.17 3.08 11.00
C LEU A 51 -7.84 3.59 12.28
N SER A 52 -9.16 3.80 12.28
CA SER A 52 -9.93 4.18 13.47
C SER A 52 -10.00 3.03 14.45
N LEU A 53 -10.18 1.78 13.99
CA LEU A 53 -10.13 0.58 14.84
C LEU A 53 -8.74 0.42 15.46
N PHE A 54 -7.69 0.67 14.67
CA PHE A 54 -6.31 0.66 15.16
C PHE A 54 -6.06 1.78 16.18
N SER A 55 -6.54 2.99 15.89
CA SER A 55 -6.47 4.15 16.79
C SER A 55 -7.29 3.93 18.07
N GLN A 56 -8.44 3.28 17.98
CA GLN A 56 -9.30 2.94 19.12
C GLN A 56 -8.62 1.90 20.00
N CYS A 57 -8.06 0.83 19.41
CA CYS A 57 -7.29 -0.17 20.14
C CYS A 57 -6.11 0.49 20.89
N LEU A 58 -5.43 1.45 20.27
CA LEU A 58 -4.38 2.23 20.90
C LEU A 58 -4.89 3.14 22.03
N GLN A 59 -6.04 3.79 21.86
CA GLN A 59 -6.68 4.63 22.89
C GLN A 59 -7.15 3.82 24.09
N GLU A 60 -7.71 2.63 23.87
CA GLU A 60 -8.16 1.73 24.94
C GLU A 60 -6.96 1.17 25.71
N HIS A 61 -5.90 0.74 24.99
CA HIS A 61 -4.65 0.32 25.61
C HIS A 61 -4.02 1.44 26.44
N ALA A 62 -4.11 2.68 25.96
CA ALA A 62 -3.72 3.91 26.64
C ALA A 62 -4.54 4.21 27.91
N VAL A 63 -5.85 3.99 27.89
CA VAL A 63 -6.73 4.20 29.04
C VAL A 63 -6.52 3.13 30.11
N GLN A 64 -6.35 1.86 29.70
CA GLN A 64 -6.01 0.77 30.63
C GLN A 64 -4.63 0.94 31.25
N SER A 65 -3.69 1.36 30.42
CA SER A 65 -2.40 1.89 30.83
C SER A 65 -2.58 2.96 31.91
N LYS A 66 -3.42 3.99 31.72
CA LYS A 66 -3.70 5.01 32.75
C LYS A 66 -4.34 4.48 34.06
N LYS A 67 -5.07 3.36 34.01
CA LYS A 67 -5.70 2.71 35.18
C LYS A 67 -4.72 1.86 35.99
N ALA A 68 -3.73 1.25 35.34
CA ALA A 68 -2.53 0.78 36.02
C ALA A 68 -1.72 2.00 36.47
N LEU A 69 -1.06 1.95 37.64
CA LEU A 69 -0.24 3.05 38.15
C LEU A 69 0.98 3.24 37.23
N LEU A 70 0.78 3.89 36.08
CA LEU A 70 1.82 4.07 35.11
C LEU A 70 2.82 5.12 35.56
N SER A 71 4.07 4.84 35.23
CA SER A 71 5.11 5.84 35.23
C SER A 71 4.66 7.03 34.36
N PRO A 72 4.93 8.28 34.78
CA PRO A 72 4.69 9.47 33.95
C PRO A 72 5.23 9.36 32.51
N LYS A 73 6.27 8.54 32.27
CA LYS A 73 6.82 8.28 30.94
C LYS A 73 5.87 7.53 30.00
N ASP A 74 5.07 6.60 30.53
CA ASP A 74 4.16 5.79 29.72
C ASP A 74 2.87 6.57 29.41
N LEU A 75 2.46 7.46 30.31
CA LEU A 75 1.38 8.43 30.07
C LEU A 75 1.73 9.38 28.91
N GLN A 76 2.97 9.90 28.90
CA GLN A 76 3.47 10.78 27.87
C GLN A 76 3.59 10.07 26.51
N ARG A 77 3.95 8.78 26.50
CA ARG A 77 3.98 7.94 25.28
C ARG A 77 2.60 7.77 24.68
N VAL A 78 1.62 7.41 25.51
CA VAL A 78 0.22 7.25 25.13
C VAL A 78 -0.35 8.54 24.50
N GLU A 79 -0.10 9.68 25.12
CA GLU A 79 -0.58 10.97 24.61
C GLU A 79 0.14 11.37 23.31
N SER A 80 1.42 11.00 23.16
CA SER A 80 2.16 11.21 21.91
C SER A 80 1.58 10.36 20.77
N ILE A 81 1.20 9.11 21.05
CA ILE A 81 0.56 8.22 20.07
C ILE A 81 -0.82 8.76 19.68
N GLN A 82 -1.66 9.10 20.65
CA GLN A 82 -2.99 9.64 20.37
C GLN A 82 -2.91 10.95 19.57
N PHE A 83 -1.98 11.85 19.93
CA PHE A 83 -1.69 13.07 19.17
C PHE A 83 -1.20 12.78 17.75
N PHE A 84 -0.40 11.73 17.56
CA PHE A 84 0.13 11.30 16.27
C PHE A 84 -0.98 10.83 15.32
N TYR A 85 -1.90 9.99 15.79
CA TYR A 85 -3.05 9.52 15.00
C TYR A 85 -4.09 10.62 14.78
N GLN A 86 -4.37 11.45 15.79
CA GLN A 86 -5.46 12.43 15.72
C GLN A 86 -5.10 13.68 14.91
N LYS A 87 -3.81 13.96 14.67
CA LYS A 87 -3.36 15.22 14.05
C LYS A 87 -2.69 15.08 12.68
N ARG A 88 -2.43 13.86 12.16
CA ARG A 88 -1.59 13.66 10.96
C ARG A 88 -1.98 12.53 10.00
N ILE A 89 -3.23 12.05 9.96
CA ILE A 89 -3.66 11.12 8.89
C ILE A 89 -3.96 11.91 7.59
N GLU A 90 -3.00 12.72 7.17
CA GLU A 90 -2.65 12.74 5.77
C GLU A 90 -1.52 11.73 5.64
N LEU A 91 -1.85 10.44 5.53
CA LEU A 91 -0.85 9.40 5.31
C LEU A 91 -0.29 9.59 3.90
N VAL A 92 0.62 10.54 3.73
CA VAL A 92 1.27 10.85 2.47
C VAL A 92 1.88 9.60 1.83
N PRO A 93 2.57 8.69 2.56
CA PRO A 93 3.06 7.44 1.97
C PRO A 93 1.94 6.57 1.40
N LEU A 94 0.78 6.54 2.06
CA LEU A 94 -0.41 5.85 1.56
C LEU A 94 -0.98 6.54 0.31
N LYS A 95 -1.14 7.87 0.33
CA LYS A 95 -1.60 8.63 -0.85
C LYS A 95 -0.70 8.39 -2.06
N ARG A 96 0.62 8.38 -1.84
CA ARG A 96 1.62 8.08 -2.88
C ARG A 96 1.50 6.66 -3.38
N LEU A 97 1.37 5.68 -2.50
CA LEU A 97 1.19 4.28 -2.87
C LEU A 97 -0.09 4.07 -3.70
N LEU A 98 -1.21 4.67 -3.29
CA LEU A 98 -2.44 4.63 -4.06
C LEU A 98 -2.30 5.34 -5.41
N THR A 99 -1.59 6.47 -5.45
CA THR A 99 -1.31 7.20 -6.70
C THR A 99 -0.44 6.38 -7.64
N PHE A 100 0.57 5.68 -7.11
CA PHE A 100 1.40 4.75 -7.85
C PHE A 100 0.55 3.63 -8.46
N PHE A 101 -0.34 3.00 -7.68
CA PHE A 101 -1.22 1.95 -8.21
C PHE A 101 -2.20 2.45 -9.28
N LYS A 102 -2.71 3.69 -9.16
CA LYS A 102 -3.56 4.31 -10.19
C LYS A 102 -2.87 4.48 -11.54
N GLN A 103 -1.54 4.55 -11.57
CA GLN A 103 -0.78 4.71 -12.81
C GLN A 103 -0.60 3.39 -13.59
N ILE A 104 -1.03 2.26 -13.03
CA ILE A 104 -0.84 0.92 -13.61
C ILE A 104 -2.05 0.59 -14.50
N SER A 105 -1.82 0.53 -15.81
CA SER A 105 -2.85 0.23 -16.82
C SER A 105 -3.57 -1.09 -16.56
N GLU A 106 -2.83 -2.16 -16.32
CA GLU A 106 -3.32 -3.52 -16.12
C GLU A 106 -4.19 -3.62 -14.86
N LEU A 107 -3.88 -2.82 -13.83
CA LEU A 107 -4.74 -2.71 -12.66
C LEU A 107 -6.04 -1.96 -13.02
N ASN A 108 -5.95 -0.88 -13.79
CA ASN A 108 -7.11 -0.07 -14.17
C ASN A 108 -8.12 -0.84 -15.03
N GLU A 109 -7.67 -1.85 -15.76
CA GLU A 109 -8.51 -2.74 -16.57
C GLU A 109 -9.32 -3.76 -15.76
N LEU A 110 -8.96 -3.99 -14.48
CA LEU A 110 -9.69 -4.92 -13.63
C LEU A 110 -11.06 -4.35 -13.20
N ASN A 111 -11.97 -5.27 -12.87
CA ASN A 111 -13.25 -4.95 -12.24
C ASN A 111 -13.04 -4.08 -10.98
N VAL A 112 -13.87 -3.04 -10.81
CA VAL A 112 -13.71 -2.05 -9.74
C VAL A 112 -13.74 -2.70 -8.35
N ASP A 113 -14.66 -3.63 -8.11
CA ASP A 113 -14.82 -4.31 -6.82
C ASP A 113 -13.61 -5.19 -6.51
N ASP A 114 -13.04 -5.85 -7.53
CA ASP A 114 -11.84 -6.68 -7.38
C ASP A 114 -10.62 -5.82 -7.04
N ARG A 115 -10.45 -4.67 -7.70
CA ARG A 115 -9.37 -3.72 -7.36
C ARG A 115 -9.50 -3.21 -5.94
N VAL A 116 -10.71 -2.80 -5.55
CA VAL A 116 -11.00 -2.31 -4.20
C VAL A 116 -10.69 -3.40 -3.17
N THR A 117 -11.11 -4.64 -3.44
CA THR A 117 -10.79 -5.80 -2.62
C THR A 117 -9.29 -5.98 -2.48
N LEU A 118 -8.57 -6.13 -3.59
CA LEU A 118 -7.12 -6.36 -3.60
C LEU A 118 -6.36 -5.25 -2.86
N ILE A 119 -6.68 -3.98 -3.14
CA ILE A 119 -6.05 -2.86 -2.46
C ILE A 119 -6.36 -2.94 -0.96
N LYS A 120 -7.64 -3.00 -0.57
CA LYS A 120 -8.05 -3.02 0.84
C LYS A 120 -7.30 -4.08 1.64
N PHE A 121 -7.31 -5.32 1.16
CA PHE A 121 -6.73 -6.42 1.92
C PHE A 121 -5.21 -6.41 1.91
N ASN A 122 -4.57 -5.88 0.86
CA ASN A 122 -3.11 -5.90 0.74
C ASN A 122 -2.44 -4.59 1.14
N LEU A 123 -3.18 -3.54 1.53
CA LEU A 123 -2.60 -2.20 1.65
C LEU A 123 -1.60 -2.05 2.79
N LEU A 124 -1.95 -2.45 4.01
CA LEU A 124 -1.08 -2.33 5.18
C LEU A 124 0.32 -2.94 4.95
N PRO A 125 0.42 -4.18 4.43
CA PRO A 125 1.74 -4.75 4.21
C PRO A 125 2.51 -4.14 3.04
N LEU A 126 1.81 -3.71 1.99
CA LEU A 126 2.42 -2.97 0.90
C LEU A 126 2.93 -1.60 1.36
N LEU A 127 2.24 -0.96 2.31
CA LEU A 127 2.69 0.30 2.92
C LEU A 127 4.02 0.11 3.64
N CYS A 128 4.18 -0.98 4.39
CA CYS A 128 5.43 -1.31 5.07
C CYS A 128 6.59 -1.52 4.09
N ILE A 129 6.34 -2.21 2.97
CA ILE A 129 7.34 -2.44 1.93
C ILE A 129 7.64 -1.12 1.18
N ASN A 130 6.62 -0.32 0.87
CA ASN A 130 6.76 0.97 0.18
C ASN A 130 7.66 1.93 0.96
N CYS A 131 7.58 1.93 2.29
CA CYS A 131 8.45 2.71 3.17
C CYS A 131 9.96 2.43 2.95
N THR A 132 10.33 1.27 2.41
CA THR A 132 11.75 0.96 2.10
C THR A 132 12.31 1.79 0.96
N LEU A 133 11.47 2.30 0.04
CA LEU A 133 11.88 3.13 -1.09
C LEU A 133 12.36 4.51 -0.65
N SER A 134 11.91 4.99 0.51
CA SER A 134 12.18 6.32 1.04
C SER A 134 13.01 6.31 2.33
N TYR A 135 13.46 5.13 2.74
CA TYR A 135 14.29 4.96 3.92
C TYR A 135 15.73 5.37 3.64
N LYS A 136 16.28 6.27 4.47
CA LYS A 136 17.67 6.69 4.43
C LYS A 136 18.48 5.97 5.51
N PRO A 137 19.41 5.08 5.13
CA PRO A 137 20.21 4.31 6.09
C PRO A 137 21.12 5.17 6.97
N GLU A 138 21.58 6.30 6.44
CA GLU A 138 22.54 7.17 7.11
C GLU A 138 21.94 7.82 8.35
N THR A 139 20.65 8.15 8.29
CA THR A 139 19.90 8.78 9.38
C THR A 139 19.03 7.79 10.14
N ASN A 140 18.91 6.54 9.68
CA ASN A 140 17.96 5.54 10.17
C ASN A 140 16.53 6.10 10.24
N GLN A 141 16.16 6.93 9.25
CA GLN A 141 14.87 7.61 9.18
C GLN A 141 14.28 7.45 7.77
N ILE A 142 12.95 7.39 7.72
CA ILE A 142 12.22 7.59 6.48
C ILE A 142 12.14 9.11 6.29
N ILE A 143 12.87 9.63 5.31
CA ILE A 143 12.87 11.07 5.02
C ILE A 143 12.04 11.26 3.77
N GLU A 144 10.73 11.37 3.99
CA GLU A 144 9.82 11.92 3.02
C GLU A 144 9.42 13.32 3.53
N ILE A 145 9.92 14.37 2.87
CA ILE A 145 9.56 15.80 2.98
C ILE A 145 8.96 16.23 4.34
N ASP A 146 9.74 16.81 5.26
CA ASP A 146 9.46 17.57 6.50
C ASP A 146 8.24 17.26 7.43
N SER A 147 7.30 16.40 7.04
CA SER A 147 6.02 16.16 7.72
C SER A 147 5.58 14.71 7.78
N ASP A 148 6.25 13.79 7.09
CA ASP A 148 5.79 12.40 7.07
C ASP A 148 6.15 11.67 8.37
N VAL A 149 5.20 10.87 8.82
CA VAL A 149 5.26 10.03 10.01
C VAL A 149 6.36 8.99 9.80
N PRO A 150 7.50 9.08 10.51
CA PRO A 150 8.52 8.06 10.40
C PRO A 150 7.96 6.74 10.93
N TRP A 151 8.50 5.63 10.44
CA TRP A 151 8.35 4.31 11.03
C TRP A 151 8.81 4.34 12.48
N ASP A 152 7.92 4.73 13.39
CA ASP A 152 8.24 4.93 14.78
C ASP A 152 8.29 3.57 15.47
N SER A 153 9.53 3.12 15.70
CA SER A 153 9.78 1.85 16.39
C SER A 153 9.05 1.74 17.73
N SER A 154 8.80 2.84 18.45
CA SER A 154 8.10 2.82 19.73
C SER A 154 6.60 2.55 19.57
N VAL A 155 5.97 3.09 18.53
CA VAL A 155 4.56 2.85 18.20
C VAL A 155 4.37 1.39 17.79
N ILE A 156 5.26 0.89 16.92
CA ILE A 156 5.19 -0.48 16.40
C ILE A 156 5.45 -1.49 17.53
N GLN A 157 6.42 -1.23 18.41
CA GLN A 157 6.66 -2.05 19.60
C GLN A 157 5.48 -2.03 20.57
N LEU A 158 4.77 -0.92 20.70
CA LEU A 158 3.59 -0.86 21.55
C LEU A 158 2.45 -1.72 20.99
N VAL A 159 2.21 -1.64 19.68
CA VAL A 159 1.11 -2.35 19.02
C VAL A 159 1.39 -3.86 18.94
N TYR A 160 2.61 -4.22 18.56
CA TYR A 160 2.95 -5.60 18.17
C TYR A 160 3.92 -6.28 19.11
N ASP A 161 4.18 -5.70 20.29
CA ASP A 161 5.23 -6.12 21.22
C ASP A 161 6.67 -6.09 20.63
N MET A 162 7.65 -6.41 21.48
CA MET A 162 9.07 -6.40 21.08
C MET A 162 9.43 -7.51 20.09
N ASP A 163 8.78 -8.66 20.16
CA ASP A 163 9.09 -9.81 19.31
C ASP A 163 8.41 -9.65 17.95
N GLY A 164 7.16 -9.17 17.90
CA GLY A 164 6.52 -8.75 16.66
C GLY A 164 7.30 -7.64 15.96
N TYR A 165 7.75 -6.62 16.69
CA TYR A 165 8.62 -5.57 16.13
C TYR A 165 9.90 -6.14 15.49
N LYS A 166 10.58 -7.08 16.15
CA LYS A 166 11.80 -7.71 15.59
C LYS A 166 11.50 -8.48 14.31
N GLU A 167 10.38 -9.21 14.26
CA GLU A 167 9.95 -9.94 13.06
C GLU A 167 9.63 -8.97 11.91
N ILE A 168 8.86 -7.91 12.17
CA ILE A 168 8.55 -6.88 11.17
C ILE A 168 9.85 -6.22 10.68
N LYS A 169 10.74 -5.82 11.61
CA LYS A 169 12.01 -5.19 11.29
C LYS A 169 12.89 -6.09 10.43
N LYS A 170 12.96 -7.38 10.72
CA LYS A 170 13.73 -8.35 9.92
C LYS A 170 13.23 -8.39 8.47
N ILE A 171 11.92 -8.38 8.25
CA ILE A 171 11.33 -8.36 6.90
C ILE A 171 11.60 -7.01 6.23
N PHE A 172 11.42 -5.91 6.95
CA PHE A 172 11.72 -4.56 6.45
C PHE A 172 13.17 -4.40 6.01
N ASP A 173 14.13 -4.81 6.87
CA ASP A 173 15.57 -4.72 6.59
C ASP A 173 15.95 -5.55 5.35
N TYR A 174 15.25 -6.67 5.10
CA TYR A 174 15.43 -7.45 3.89
C TYR A 174 14.97 -6.71 2.63
N PHE A 175 13.74 -6.18 2.61
CA PHE A 175 13.24 -5.40 1.48
C PHE A 175 14.06 -4.13 1.26
N LEU A 176 14.52 -3.50 2.34
CA LEU A 176 15.45 -2.37 2.28
C LEU A 176 16.78 -2.76 1.59
N CYS A 177 17.32 -3.94 1.89
CA CYS A 177 18.53 -4.42 1.24
C CYS A 177 18.33 -4.57 -0.29
N ILE A 178 17.18 -5.10 -0.70
CA ILE A 178 16.79 -5.16 -2.13
C ILE A 178 16.65 -3.75 -2.70
N ALA A 179 15.94 -2.85 -2.03
CA ALA A 179 15.70 -1.48 -2.49
C ALA A 179 17.01 -0.71 -2.74
N LYS A 180 18.00 -0.88 -1.87
CA LYS A 180 19.35 -0.29 -2.03
C LYS A 180 20.07 -0.82 -3.26
N TYR A 181 19.84 -2.08 -3.59
CA TYR A 181 20.49 -2.74 -4.71
C TYR A 181 19.82 -2.34 -6.03
N ASP A 182 18.49 -2.40 -6.11
CA ASP A 182 17.69 -1.95 -7.25
C ASP A 182 16.24 -1.70 -6.79
N GLN A 183 15.81 -0.44 -6.87
CA GLN A 183 14.47 -0.02 -6.44
C GLN A 183 13.36 -0.57 -7.35
N ASN A 184 13.64 -0.84 -8.63
CA ASN A 184 12.64 -1.35 -9.57
C ASN A 184 12.14 -2.73 -9.16
N ILE A 185 12.98 -3.52 -8.47
CA ILE A 185 12.57 -4.82 -7.90
C ILE A 185 11.42 -4.62 -6.92
N ILE A 186 11.56 -3.66 -6.02
CA ILE A 186 10.56 -3.38 -4.99
C ILE A 186 9.29 -2.83 -5.62
N GLN A 187 9.41 -1.93 -6.59
CA GLN A 187 8.24 -1.41 -7.30
C GLN A 187 7.46 -2.53 -8.00
N LEU A 188 8.13 -3.40 -8.77
CA LEU A 188 7.47 -4.53 -9.43
C LEU A 188 6.93 -5.57 -8.44
N ALA A 189 7.63 -5.81 -7.32
CA ALA A 189 7.16 -6.68 -6.25
C ALA A 189 5.91 -6.10 -5.57
N LEU A 190 5.84 -4.79 -5.31
CA LEU A 190 4.66 -4.12 -4.77
C LEU A 190 3.43 -4.33 -5.66
N ILE A 191 3.59 -4.22 -6.99
CA ILE A 191 2.50 -4.45 -7.94
C ILE A 191 2.06 -5.92 -7.90
N THR A 192 3.02 -6.84 -7.96
CA THR A 192 2.77 -8.28 -7.92
C THR A 192 2.01 -8.66 -6.64
N PHE A 193 2.47 -8.16 -5.50
CA PHE A 193 1.87 -8.40 -4.19
C PHE A 193 0.49 -7.76 -4.04
N MET A 194 0.28 -6.56 -4.59
CA MET A 194 -1.05 -5.95 -4.65
C MET A 194 -2.05 -6.81 -5.42
N LEU A 195 -1.64 -7.40 -6.54
CA LEU A 195 -2.48 -8.31 -7.34
C LEU A 195 -2.63 -9.71 -6.74
N THR A 196 -1.96 -10.00 -5.61
CA THR A 196 -1.96 -11.33 -5.02
C THR A 196 -3.13 -11.45 -4.05
N LYS A 197 -4.17 -12.20 -4.43
CA LYS A 197 -5.27 -12.54 -3.53
C LYS A 197 -4.75 -13.30 -2.30
N GLY A 198 -5.24 -12.96 -1.11
CA GLY A 198 -4.79 -13.60 0.13
C GLY A 198 -3.37 -13.22 0.54
N PHE A 199 -2.77 -12.17 -0.06
CA PHE A 199 -1.50 -11.64 0.41
C PHE A 199 -1.59 -11.21 1.88
N SER A 200 -2.76 -10.73 2.32
CA SER A 200 -3.10 -10.64 3.74
C SER A 200 -3.90 -11.84 4.23
N VAL A 201 -3.25 -12.75 4.95
CA VAL A 201 -3.90 -13.96 5.51
C VAL A 201 -4.90 -13.65 6.63
N ALA A 202 -4.94 -12.38 7.09
CA ALA A 202 -5.89 -11.91 8.07
C ALA A 202 -7.35 -11.87 7.57
N ALA A 203 -7.62 -12.12 6.29
CA ALA A 203 -8.94 -11.94 5.71
C ALA A 203 -9.74 -13.25 5.66
N ILE A 204 -10.20 -13.75 6.82
CA ILE A 204 -11.19 -14.85 6.88
C ILE A 204 -12.45 -14.50 6.05
N ASN A 205 -12.68 -13.20 5.84
CA ASN A 205 -13.79 -12.65 5.07
C ASN A 205 -13.32 -11.95 3.78
N GLU A 206 -12.17 -12.32 3.19
CA GLU A 206 -11.81 -11.81 1.86
C GLU A 206 -12.86 -12.28 0.85
N PRO A 207 -13.53 -11.37 0.12
CA PRO A 207 -14.51 -11.78 -0.86
C PRO A 207 -13.84 -12.56 -2.00
N ILE A 208 -14.64 -13.37 -2.69
CA ILE A 208 -14.21 -14.00 -3.93
C ILE A 208 -14.17 -12.91 -5.00
N LEU A 209 -13.08 -12.88 -5.77
CA LEU A 209 -12.92 -11.94 -6.87
C LEU A 209 -13.92 -12.29 -7.99
N ASN A 210 -14.60 -11.27 -8.52
CA ASN A 210 -15.56 -11.39 -9.60
C ASN A 210 -14.89 -11.91 -10.88
N ASP A 211 -13.69 -11.40 -11.20
CA ASP A 211 -12.88 -11.82 -12.35
C ASP A 211 -11.44 -12.19 -11.94
N SER A 212 -11.35 -13.30 -11.21
CA SER A 212 -10.05 -13.88 -10.80
C SER A 212 -9.10 -14.19 -11.97
N ILE A 213 -9.61 -14.41 -13.19
CA ILE A 213 -8.77 -14.74 -14.35
C ILE A 213 -8.02 -13.49 -14.80
N SER A 214 -8.72 -12.35 -14.94
CA SER A 214 -8.07 -11.09 -15.31
C SER A 214 -7.02 -10.65 -14.28
N VAL A 215 -7.31 -10.84 -12.98
CA VAL A 215 -6.37 -10.57 -11.90
C VAL A 215 -5.11 -11.44 -12.04
N TYR A 216 -5.27 -12.74 -12.28
CA TYR A 216 -4.16 -13.66 -12.49
C TYR A 216 -3.32 -13.31 -13.73
N CYS A 217 -3.96 -12.94 -14.84
CA CYS A 217 -3.27 -12.49 -16.05
C CYS A 217 -2.43 -11.24 -15.79
N ALA A 218 -3.00 -10.22 -15.12
CA ALA A 218 -2.28 -9.02 -14.73
C ALA A 218 -1.11 -9.34 -13.78
N GLN A 219 -1.33 -10.22 -12.81
CA GLN A 219 -0.28 -10.64 -11.87
C GLN A 219 0.89 -11.33 -12.60
N ASN A 220 0.58 -12.28 -13.49
CA ASN A 220 1.60 -13.00 -14.26
C ASN A 220 2.42 -12.07 -15.15
N TYR A 221 1.78 -11.07 -15.75
CA TYR A 221 2.48 -10.06 -16.54
C TYR A 221 3.60 -9.38 -15.72
N PHE A 222 3.30 -8.93 -14.50
CA PHE A 222 4.31 -8.28 -13.64
C PHE A 222 5.34 -9.27 -13.06
N ILE A 223 4.96 -10.52 -12.79
CA ILE A 223 5.91 -11.58 -12.40
C ILE A 223 6.92 -11.81 -13.53
N GLU A 224 6.46 -11.96 -14.77
CA GLU A 224 7.33 -12.13 -15.92
C GLU A 224 8.22 -10.90 -16.15
N LEU A 225 7.66 -9.70 -16.01
CA LEU A 225 8.42 -8.46 -16.15
C LEU A 225 9.53 -8.36 -15.10
N LEU A 226 9.22 -8.68 -13.85
CA LEU A 226 10.20 -8.76 -12.77
C LEU A 226 11.28 -9.81 -13.06
N TRP A 227 10.89 -10.97 -13.57
CA TRP A 227 11.82 -12.04 -13.94
C TRP A 227 12.77 -11.59 -15.04
N LYS A 228 12.24 -11.10 -16.16
CA LYS A 228 13.00 -10.65 -17.33
C LYS A 228 13.93 -9.49 -16.96
N HIS A 229 13.46 -8.54 -16.15
CA HIS A 229 14.29 -7.45 -15.62
C HIS A 229 15.47 -7.98 -14.80
N LYS A 230 15.21 -8.89 -13.85
CA LYS A 230 16.27 -9.50 -13.02
C LYS A 230 17.26 -10.31 -13.86
N GLU A 231 16.76 -11.15 -14.75
CA GLU A 231 17.60 -12.04 -15.56
C GLU A 231 18.50 -11.25 -16.50
N THR A 232 17.98 -10.19 -17.10
CA THR A 232 18.75 -9.31 -18.00
C THR A 232 19.87 -8.57 -17.26
N VAL A 233 19.62 -8.11 -16.04
CA VAL A 233 20.59 -7.29 -15.29
C VAL A 233 21.59 -8.13 -14.48
N HIS A 234 21.18 -9.30 -13.98
CA HIS A 234 21.97 -10.07 -13.00
C HIS A 234 22.21 -11.54 -13.38
N GLY A 235 21.61 -12.03 -14.48
CA GLY A 235 21.68 -13.43 -14.86
C GLY A 235 20.68 -14.33 -14.12
N SER A 236 20.49 -15.53 -14.66
CA SER A 236 19.45 -16.47 -14.22
C SER A 236 19.66 -16.99 -12.78
N GLU A 237 20.90 -17.30 -12.40
CA GLU A 237 21.20 -17.83 -11.06
C GLU A 237 20.82 -16.84 -9.94
N ILE A 238 21.27 -15.59 -10.06
CA ILE A 238 20.94 -14.53 -9.09
C ILE A 238 19.43 -14.26 -9.08
N THR A 239 18.79 -14.31 -10.25
CA THR A 239 17.34 -14.13 -10.39
C THR A 239 16.57 -15.18 -9.61
N ILE A 240 16.90 -16.46 -9.75
CA ILE A 240 16.29 -17.56 -9.00
C ILE A 240 16.43 -17.34 -7.49
N GLN A 241 17.62 -16.91 -7.04
CA GLN A 241 17.87 -16.63 -5.62
C GLN A 241 17.02 -15.47 -5.10
N ILE A 242 16.92 -14.36 -5.85
CA ILE A 242 16.11 -13.20 -5.46
C ILE A 242 14.63 -13.58 -5.41
N PHE A 243 14.11 -14.26 -6.43
CA PHE A 243 12.71 -14.71 -6.46
C PHE A 243 12.39 -15.67 -5.31
N SER A 244 13.23 -16.67 -5.07
CA SER A 244 13.05 -17.62 -3.96
C SER A 244 13.00 -16.90 -2.61
N LYS A 245 13.88 -15.92 -2.41
CA LYS A 245 13.91 -15.13 -1.17
C LYS A 245 12.72 -14.17 -1.08
N LEU A 246 12.27 -13.55 -2.16
CA LEU A 246 11.06 -12.72 -2.20
C LEU A 246 9.83 -13.54 -1.77
N ILE A 247 9.66 -14.74 -2.33
CA ILE A 247 8.58 -15.66 -1.97
C ILE A 247 8.70 -16.06 -0.50
N ALA A 248 9.90 -16.42 -0.02
CA ALA A 248 10.08 -16.81 1.38
C ALA A 248 9.75 -15.66 2.37
N HIS A 249 10.16 -14.43 2.06
CA HIS A 249 9.84 -13.26 2.88
C HIS A 249 8.36 -12.88 2.79
N PHE A 250 7.73 -13.09 1.64
CA PHE A 250 6.28 -12.97 1.49
C PHE A 250 5.54 -13.96 2.40
N MET A 251 5.89 -15.24 2.38
CA MET A 251 5.28 -16.24 3.28
C MET A 251 5.53 -15.91 4.76
N THR A 252 6.72 -15.40 5.09
CA THR A 252 7.06 -14.96 6.46
C THR A 252 6.17 -13.80 6.89
N TRP A 253 5.93 -12.84 6.00
CA TRP A 253 5.04 -11.72 6.24
C TRP A 253 3.59 -12.16 6.48
N GLN A 254 3.09 -13.08 5.66
CA GLN A 254 1.78 -13.68 5.84
C GLN A 254 1.62 -14.33 7.23
N VAL A 255 2.61 -15.14 7.65
CA VAL A 255 2.63 -15.75 8.99
C VAL A 255 2.62 -14.69 10.09
N LEU A 256 3.41 -13.63 9.93
CA LEU A 256 3.49 -12.53 10.88
C LEU A 256 2.15 -11.79 11.01
N GLN A 257 1.43 -11.53 9.91
CA GLN A 257 0.10 -10.93 9.98
C GLN A 257 -0.91 -11.77 10.74
N ILE A 258 -0.87 -13.10 10.60
CA ILE A 258 -1.73 -14.00 11.38
C ILE A 258 -1.41 -13.86 12.87
N LYS A 259 -0.12 -13.84 13.25
CA LYS A 259 0.30 -13.66 14.65
C LYS A 259 -0.17 -12.31 15.19
N ILE A 260 0.11 -11.24 14.46
CA ILE A 260 -0.29 -9.87 14.79
C ILE A 260 -1.79 -9.80 15.04
N ARG A 261 -2.60 -10.36 14.14
CA ARG A 261 -4.06 -10.36 14.28
C ARG A 261 -4.50 -11.08 15.56
N ARG A 262 -3.92 -12.24 15.86
CA ARG A 262 -4.24 -12.98 17.09
C ARG A 262 -3.92 -12.17 18.35
N ILE A 263 -2.80 -11.45 18.35
CA ILE A 263 -2.41 -10.56 19.47
C ILE A 263 -3.45 -9.45 19.64
N ILE A 264 -3.85 -8.80 18.54
CA ILE A 264 -4.88 -7.75 18.57
C ILE A 264 -6.21 -8.31 19.10
N GLU A 265 -6.66 -9.46 18.59
CA GLU A 265 -7.90 -10.10 19.02
C GLU A 265 -7.87 -10.49 20.51
N GLN A 266 -6.75 -11.01 21.00
CA GLN A 266 -6.57 -11.35 22.42
C GLN A 266 -6.61 -10.11 23.32
N ASN A 267 -5.94 -9.03 22.89
CA ASN A 267 -5.94 -7.76 23.63
C ASN A 267 -7.37 -7.17 23.70
N LEU A 268 -8.11 -7.16 22.59
CA LEU A 268 -9.51 -6.70 22.55
C LEU A 268 -10.43 -7.54 23.45
N LEU A 269 -10.25 -8.87 23.49
CA LEU A 269 -11.03 -9.74 24.38
C LEU A 269 -10.70 -9.49 25.87
N SER A 270 -9.42 -9.28 26.20
CA SER A 270 -9.00 -8.97 27.58
C SER A 270 -9.56 -7.64 28.09
N ILE A 271 -9.78 -6.67 27.20
CA ILE A 271 -10.39 -5.38 27.54
C ILE A 271 -11.83 -5.55 28.01
N ASN A 272 -12.63 -6.32 27.27
CA ASN A 272 -14.05 -6.52 27.54
C ASN A 272 -14.34 -7.23 28.89
N ILE A 273 -13.41 -8.07 29.37
CA ILE A 273 -13.59 -8.81 30.64
C ILE A 273 -13.40 -7.90 31.85
N ASN A 274 -12.62 -6.83 31.73
CA ASN A 274 -12.29 -5.93 32.84
C ASN A 274 -13.31 -4.78 33.03
N GLU A 275 -14.37 -4.73 32.22
CA GLU A 275 -15.45 -3.73 32.31
C GLU A 275 -16.73 -4.25 32.98
N ILE A 276 -16.74 -5.53 33.40
CA ILE A 276 -17.84 -6.18 34.14
C ILE A 276 -17.46 -6.34 35.62
#